data_AF-A0A0F9HPS3-F1
#
_entry.id   AF-A0A0F9HPS3-F1
#
_cell.length_a   1.000
_cell.length_b   1.000
_cell.length_c   1.000
_cell.angle_alpha   90.00
_cell.angle_beta   90.00
_cell.angle_gamma   90.00
#
_symmetry.space_group_name_H-M   'P 1'
#
loop_
_entity.id
_entity.type
_entity.pdbx_description
1 polymer ?
#
loop_
_entity_poly.entity_id
_entity_poly.type
_entity_poly.pdbx_seq_one_letter_code
_entity_poly.pdbx_strand_id
1 'polypeptide(L)'
;MREFDTGATRNTSDGKLGFVRALCPLVLERYVKYLDKHREQADGKFRPFDNWKKGIPDDVYLDSLGRHFFDVWKDHGKYIHKYRLSGEDVEDSLCAVMFNAMGLLHNQLLKGAKHEEPKKEDSPVA
;
A
#
# COMPACT_ATOMS: atom_id res chain seq x y z
N MET A 1 20.18 -21.32 16.05
CA MET A 1 21.13 -20.97 14.97
C MET A 1 20.90 -21.95 13.82
N ARG A 2 20.98 -21.51 12.56
CA ARG A 2 20.94 -22.39 11.38
C ARG A 2 22.34 -22.49 10.81
N GLU A 3 22.75 -23.67 10.42
CA GLU A 3 24.02 -23.95 9.73
C GLU A 3 23.68 -24.60 8.39
N PHE A 4 24.40 -24.21 7.36
CA PHE A 4 24.22 -24.70 5.99
C PHE A 4 25.40 -25.61 5.63
N ASP A 5 25.22 -26.48 4.64
CA ASP A 5 26.26 -27.43 4.18
C ASP A 5 27.56 -26.74 3.73
N THR A 6 27.52 -25.43 3.46
CA THR A 6 28.67 -24.59 3.14
C THR A 6 29.49 -24.14 4.37
N GLY A 7 29.07 -24.47 5.58
CA GLY A 7 29.63 -23.96 6.84
C GLY A 7 29.16 -22.55 7.20
N ALA A 8 28.30 -21.94 6.38
CA ALA A 8 27.69 -20.65 6.71
C ALA A 8 26.71 -20.83 7.88
N THR A 9 26.67 -19.86 8.80
CA THR A 9 25.68 -19.83 9.88
C THR A 9 24.79 -18.60 9.76
N ARG A 10 23.53 -18.73 10.17
CA ARG A 10 22.57 -17.62 10.22
C ARG A 10 21.65 -17.74 11.42
N ASN A 11 21.23 -16.60 11.95
CA ASN A 11 20.26 -16.59 13.04
C ASN A 11 18.94 -17.26 12.61
N THR A 12 18.20 -17.82 13.57
CA THR A 12 16.90 -18.46 13.30
C THR A 12 15.93 -17.44 12.68
N SER A 13 14.98 -17.96 11.91
CA SER A 13 13.89 -17.16 11.34
C SER A 13 12.70 -17.02 12.29
N ASP A 14 12.77 -17.62 13.48
CA ASP A 14 11.69 -17.58 14.46
C ASP A 14 11.42 -16.14 14.88
N GLY A 15 10.15 -15.75 14.84
CA GLY A 15 9.71 -14.38 15.09
C GLY A 15 9.98 -13.37 13.97
N LYS A 16 10.62 -13.76 12.85
CA LYS A 16 10.91 -12.84 11.72
C LYS A 16 9.86 -12.92 10.63
N LEU A 17 9.44 -11.76 10.12
CA LEU A 17 8.54 -11.66 8.98
C LEU A 17 9.23 -12.12 7.69
N GLY A 18 8.55 -12.97 6.93
CA GLY A 18 9.00 -13.42 5.61
C GLY A 18 8.32 -12.65 4.48
N PHE A 19 8.78 -11.44 4.15
CA PHE A 19 8.13 -10.57 3.17
C PHE A 19 7.89 -11.23 1.81
N VAL A 20 8.88 -11.94 1.25
CA VAL A 20 8.73 -12.65 -0.04
C VAL A 20 7.74 -13.82 0.04
N ARG A 21 7.48 -14.36 1.23
CA ARG A 21 6.43 -15.39 1.44
C ARG A 21 5.05 -14.76 1.63
N ALA A 22 4.99 -13.59 2.24
CA ALA A 22 3.74 -12.89 2.53
C ALA A 22 3.21 -12.12 1.31
N LEU A 23 4.08 -11.70 0.41
CA LEU A 23 3.74 -10.86 -0.74
C LEU A 23 3.83 -11.65 -2.05
N CYS A 24 2.88 -11.40 -2.95
CA CYS A 24 2.88 -11.98 -4.29
C CYS A 24 3.56 -11.02 -5.28
N PRO A 25 4.68 -11.41 -5.94
CA PRO A 25 5.40 -10.52 -6.85
C PRO A 25 4.55 -10.05 -8.04
N LEU A 26 3.66 -10.90 -8.55
CA LEU A 26 2.77 -10.54 -9.67
C LEU A 26 1.77 -9.43 -9.28
N VAL A 27 1.24 -9.50 -8.06
CA VAL A 27 0.32 -8.47 -7.53
C VAL A 27 1.07 -7.16 -7.31
N LEU A 28 2.30 -7.21 -6.78
CA LEU A 28 3.13 -6.02 -6.58
C LEU A 28 3.49 -5.35 -7.92
N GLU A 29 3.87 -6.13 -8.93
CA GLU A 29 4.18 -5.60 -10.26
C GLU A 29 2.94 -4.93 -10.88
N ARG A 30 1.77 -5.58 -10.83
CA ARG A 30 0.52 -5.02 -11.35
C ARG A 30 0.12 -3.73 -10.63
N TYR A 31 0.31 -3.67 -9.32
CA TYR A 31 0.08 -2.48 -8.53
C TYR A 31 1.01 -1.32 -8.92
N VAL A 32 2.30 -1.59 -9.14
CA VAL A 32 3.24 -0.55 -9.60
C VAL A 32 2.88 -0.04 -11.01
N LYS A 33 2.46 -0.93 -11.93
CA LYS A 33 1.95 -0.53 -13.25
C LYS A 33 0.72 0.36 -13.15
N TYR A 34 -0.20 0.05 -12.24
CA TYR A 34 -1.34 0.93 -11.93
C TYR A 34 -0.86 2.31 -11.47
N LEU A 35 0.12 2.40 -10.56
CA LEU A 35 0.66 3.67 -10.11
C LEU A 35 1.35 4.45 -11.23
N ASP A 36 2.05 3.77 -12.14
CA ASP A 36 2.71 4.38 -13.28
C ASP A 36 1.69 5.00 -14.26
N LYS A 37 0.58 4.30 -14.51
CA LYS A 37 -0.57 4.83 -15.28
C LYS A 37 -1.16 6.11 -14.64
N HIS A 38 -1.27 6.16 -13.31
CA HIS A 38 -2.00 7.23 -12.61
C HIS A 38 -1.12 8.39 -12.10
N ARG A 39 0.20 8.30 -12.27
CA ARG A 39 1.11 9.40 -11.91
C ARG A 39 1.26 10.45 -13.01
N GLU A 40 0.85 10.14 -14.25
CA GLU A 40 0.72 11.14 -15.31
C GLU A 40 -0.40 12.13 -14.97
N GLN A 41 -0.14 13.41 -15.21
CA GLN A 41 -1.04 14.53 -14.94
C GLN A 41 -1.70 15.01 -16.24
N ALA A 42 -2.74 15.84 -16.12
CA ALA A 42 -3.43 16.41 -17.26
C ALA A 42 -2.52 17.29 -18.16
N ASP A 43 -1.42 17.79 -17.63
CA ASP A 43 -0.39 18.54 -18.38
C ASP A 43 0.71 17.63 -18.97
N GLY A 44 0.53 16.31 -18.91
CA GLY A 44 1.50 15.31 -19.40
C GLY A 44 2.72 15.13 -18.50
N LYS A 45 2.80 15.85 -17.37
CA LYS A 45 3.92 15.68 -16.42
C LYS A 45 3.67 14.49 -15.51
N PHE A 46 4.77 13.90 -15.03
CA PHE A 46 4.73 12.75 -14.15
C PHE A 46 5.01 13.17 -12.72
N ARG A 47 4.10 12.82 -11.79
CA ARG A 47 4.38 12.90 -10.36
C ARG A 47 5.38 11.82 -9.94
N PRO A 48 6.21 12.08 -8.92
CA PRO A 48 6.97 11.01 -8.26
C PRO A 48 6.03 9.92 -7.72
N PHE A 49 6.47 8.65 -7.77
CA PHE A 49 5.69 7.50 -7.30
C PHE A 49 5.22 7.61 -5.85
N ASP A 50 5.99 8.29 -5.01
CA ASP A 50 5.75 8.45 -3.59
C ASP A 50 5.00 9.75 -3.24
N ASN A 51 4.50 10.50 -4.22
CA ASN A 51 3.81 11.77 -3.97
C ASN A 51 2.62 11.62 -3.00
N TRP A 52 1.91 10.48 -3.05
CA TRP A 52 0.79 10.18 -2.14
C TRP A 52 1.21 10.08 -0.66
N LYS A 53 2.48 9.77 -0.37
CA LYS A 53 3.01 9.70 1.01
C LYS A 53 3.10 11.07 1.69
N LYS A 54 2.97 12.17 0.93
CA LYS A 54 2.80 13.52 1.50
C LYS A 54 1.50 13.68 2.29
N GLY A 55 0.56 12.72 2.14
CA GLY A 55 -0.73 12.73 2.79
C GLY A 55 -1.81 13.26 1.84
N ILE A 56 -2.90 12.51 1.73
CA ILE A 56 -4.16 12.91 1.09
C ILE A 56 -5.23 12.84 2.20
N PRO A 57 -6.20 13.75 2.27
CA PRO A 57 -7.26 13.70 3.28
C PRO A 57 -7.98 12.34 3.35
N ASP A 58 -8.32 11.89 4.57
CA ASP A 58 -8.91 10.58 4.82
C ASP A 58 -10.27 10.41 4.11
N ASP A 59 -11.07 11.47 4.03
CA ASP A 59 -12.36 11.51 3.33
C ASP A 59 -12.20 11.32 1.81
N VAL A 60 -11.17 11.91 1.21
CA VAL A 60 -10.83 11.72 -0.21
C VAL A 60 -10.47 10.26 -0.49
N TYR A 61 -9.67 9.64 0.38
CA TYR A 61 -9.37 8.22 0.26
C TYR A 61 -10.62 7.34 0.42
N LEU A 62 -11.48 7.61 1.41
CA LEU A 62 -12.69 6.82 1.66
C LEU A 62 -13.69 6.89 0.51
N ASP A 63 -13.92 8.09 -0.03
CA ASP A 63 -14.83 8.30 -1.16
C ASP A 63 -14.32 7.57 -2.43
N SER A 64 -13.01 7.65 -2.71
CA SER A 64 -12.41 6.92 -3.82
C SER A 64 -12.40 5.41 -3.60
N LEU A 65 -12.07 4.94 -2.40
CA LEU A 65 -12.11 3.53 -2.02
C LEU A 65 -13.50 2.94 -2.28
N GLY A 66 -14.55 3.65 -1.87
CA GLY A 66 -15.94 3.25 -2.06
C GLY A 66 -16.28 3.01 -3.53
N ARG A 67 -15.97 3.96 -4.43
CA ARG A 67 -16.25 3.81 -5.87
C ARG A 67 -15.60 2.56 -6.46
N HIS A 68 -14.31 2.35 -6.21
CA HIS A 68 -13.59 1.21 -6.76
C HIS A 68 -14.04 -0.11 -6.13
N PHE A 69 -14.36 -0.13 -4.83
CA PHE A 69 -14.95 -1.31 -4.19
C PHE A 69 -16.29 -1.69 -4.84
N PHE A 70 -17.17 -0.71 -5.10
CA PHE A 70 -18.45 -0.97 -5.76
C PHE A 70 -18.26 -1.54 -7.18
N ASP A 71 -17.24 -1.10 -7.91
CA ASP A 71 -16.93 -1.65 -9.24
C ASP A 71 -16.44 -3.09 -9.16
N VAL A 72 -15.54 -3.40 -8.22
CA VAL A 72 -15.10 -4.78 -7.94
C VAL A 72 -16.28 -5.67 -7.56
N TRP A 73 -17.18 -5.18 -6.70
CA TRP A 73 -18.37 -5.95 -6.29
C TRP A 73 -19.32 -6.20 -7.47
N LYS A 74 -19.57 -5.17 -8.31
CA LYS A 74 -20.37 -5.32 -9.53
C LYS A 74 -19.78 -6.37 -10.47
N ASP A 75 -18.46 -6.39 -10.64
CA ASP A 75 -17.77 -7.37 -11.49
C ASP A 75 -17.91 -8.78 -10.95
N HIS A 76 -17.71 -8.96 -9.64
CA HIS A 76 -17.86 -10.26 -9.01
C HIS A 76 -19.29 -10.81 -9.15
N GLY A 77 -20.29 -9.94 -8.99
CA GLY A 77 -21.70 -10.27 -9.19
C GLY A 77 -22.14 -10.41 -10.64
N LYS A 78 -21.22 -10.23 -11.62
CA LYS A 78 -21.49 -10.24 -13.07
C LYS A 78 -22.59 -9.25 -13.48
N TYR A 79 -22.67 -8.12 -12.79
CA TYR A 79 -23.54 -7.02 -13.18
C TYR A 79 -22.99 -6.33 -14.44
N ILE A 80 -23.84 -5.58 -15.16
CA ILE A 80 -23.49 -4.96 -16.44
C ILE A 80 -22.30 -3.99 -16.25
N HIS A 81 -21.14 -4.32 -16.83
CA HIS A 81 -19.89 -3.54 -16.73
C HIS A 81 -19.99 -2.10 -17.28
N LYS A 82 -21.04 -1.77 -18.05
CA LYS A 82 -21.32 -0.41 -18.54
C LYS A 82 -21.55 0.59 -17.38
N TYR A 83 -21.86 0.13 -16.17
CA TYR A 83 -22.20 0.98 -15.03
C TYR A 83 -21.10 1.07 -13.96
N ARG A 84 -19.83 0.93 -14.37
CA ARG A 84 -18.70 1.19 -13.47
C ARG A 84 -18.67 2.66 -13.06
N LEU A 85 -18.50 2.91 -11.78
CA LEU A 85 -18.44 4.25 -11.18
C LEU A 85 -17.09 4.93 -11.45
N SER A 86 -16.01 4.16 -11.49
CA SER A 86 -14.67 4.65 -11.81
C SER A 86 -14.37 4.67 -13.31
N GLY A 87 -15.05 3.83 -14.09
CA GLY A 87 -14.75 3.61 -15.50
C GLY A 87 -13.55 2.69 -15.77
N GLU A 88 -12.91 2.17 -14.71
CA GLU A 88 -11.70 1.34 -14.80
C GLU A 88 -12.02 -0.16 -14.84
N ASP A 89 -11.14 -0.97 -15.43
CA ASP A 89 -11.29 -2.43 -15.40
C ASP A 89 -11.18 -3.00 -13.96
N VAL A 90 -11.44 -4.30 -13.82
CA VAL A 90 -11.44 -4.97 -12.50
C VAL A 90 -10.08 -4.94 -11.83
N GLU A 91 -8.98 -5.05 -12.58
CA GLU A 91 -7.63 -5.08 -12.02
C GLU A 91 -7.20 -3.69 -11.56
N ASP A 92 -7.51 -2.65 -12.34
CA ASP A 92 -7.28 -1.26 -11.93
C ASP A 92 -8.17 -0.88 -10.75
N SER A 93 -9.43 -1.34 -10.70
CA SER A 93 -10.30 -1.13 -9.55
C SER A 93 -9.75 -1.81 -8.28
N LEU A 94 -9.23 -3.04 -8.38
CA LEU A 94 -8.56 -3.72 -7.27
C LEU A 94 -7.30 -2.97 -6.82
N CYS A 95 -6.47 -2.50 -7.76
CA CYS A 95 -5.28 -1.72 -7.44
C CYS A 95 -5.63 -0.37 -6.80
N ALA A 96 -6.71 0.26 -7.23
CA ALA A 96 -7.20 1.50 -6.64
C ALA A 96 -7.73 1.28 -5.22
N VAL A 97 -8.42 0.16 -4.96
CA VAL A 97 -8.80 -0.23 -3.59
C VAL A 97 -7.54 -0.38 -2.71
N MET A 98 -6.52 -1.08 -3.21
CA MET A 98 -5.24 -1.21 -2.50
C MET A 98 -4.58 0.14 -2.23
N PHE A 99 -4.54 1.03 -3.23
CA PHE A 99 -3.95 2.36 -3.10
C PHE A 99 -4.62 3.19 -2.00
N ASN A 100 -5.95 3.27 -2.01
CA ASN A 100 -6.68 4.04 -1.02
C ASN A 100 -6.56 3.44 0.39
N ALA A 101 -6.57 2.11 0.52
CA ALA A 101 -6.35 1.44 1.79
C ALA A 101 -4.93 1.67 2.34
N MET A 102 -3.90 1.61 1.49
CA MET A 102 -2.52 1.94 1.87
C MET A 102 -2.38 3.42 2.29
N GLY A 103 -3.06 4.32 1.58
CA GLY A 103 -3.11 5.75 1.91
C GLY A 103 -3.69 6.04 3.29
N LEU A 104 -4.85 5.44 3.59
CA LEU A 104 -5.49 5.54 4.91
C LEU A 104 -4.59 4.96 6.00
N LEU A 105 -4.01 3.78 5.78
CA LEU A 105 -3.10 3.17 6.75
C LEU A 105 -1.86 4.05 6.97
N HIS A 106 -1.28 4.61 5.91
CA HIS A 106 -0.14 5.52 6.00
C HIS A 106 -0.45 6.75 6.84
N ASN A 107 -1.61 7.39 6.63
CA ASN A 107 -2.05 8.52 7.45
C ASN A 107 -2.19 8.13 8.93
N GLN A 108 -2.78 6.96 9.23
CA GLN A 108 -2.93 6.49 10.61
C GLN A 108 -1.59 6.20 11.29
N LEU A 109 -0.67 5.54 10.59
CA LEU A 109 0.66 5.23 11.12
C LEU A 109 1.48 6.50 11.39
N LEU A 110 1.36 7.53 10.54
CA LEU A 110 2.01 8.83 10.78
C LEU A 110 1.39 9.60 11.96
N LYS A 111 0.07 9.51 12.18
CA LYS A 111 -0.57 10.10 13.37
C LYS A 111 -0.06 9.44 14.66
N GLY A 112 0.13 8.12 14.65
CA GLY A 112 0.71 7.36 15.76
C GLY A 112 2.17 7.73 16.04
N ALA A 113 3.00 7.82 15.00
CA ALA A 113 4.41 8.20 15.14
C ALA A 113 4.64 9.61 15.71
N LYS A 114 3.69 10.54 15.51
CA LYS A 114 3.75 11.90 16.09
C LYS A 114 3.38 11.95 17.57
N HIS A 115 2.75 10.91 18.12
CA HIS A 115 2.41 10.82 19.55
C HIS A 115 3.48 10.08 20.35
N GLU A 116 4.34 9.30 19.70
CA GLU A 116 5.52 8.67 20.30
C GLU A 116 6.73 9.61 20.19
N GLU A 117 6.73 10.73 20.92
CA GLU A 117 7.98 11.48 21.13
C GLU A 117 9.01 10.57 21.82
N PRO A 118 10.30 10.65 21.45
CA PRO A 118 11.32 9.81 22.05
C PRO A 118 11.39 10.08 23.55
N LYS A 119 11.25 9.02 24.36
CA LYS A 119 11.58 9.07 25.78
C LYS A 119 13.00 9.60 25.89
N LYS A 120 13.18 10.76 26.53
CA LYS A 120 14.50 11.25 26.90
C LYS A 120 15.19 10.14 27.68
N GLU A 121 16.28 9.61 27.16
CA GLU A 121 17.14 8.71 27.90
C GLU A 121 17.63 9.47 29.13
N ASP A 122 17.28 8.96 30.32
CA ASP A 122 17.85 9.45 31.57
C ASP A 122 19.37 9.29 31.47
N SER A 123 20.06 10.43 31.38
CA SER A 123 21.52 10.46 31.44
C SER A 123 21.95 9.84 32.78
N PRO A 124 22.94 8.92 32.79
CA PRO A 124 23.41 8.35 34.03
C PRO A 124 23.97 9.48 34.90
N VAL A 125 23.38 9.64 36.08
CA VAL A 125 23.90 10.50 37.13
C VAL A 125 25.28 9.95 37.53
N ALA A 126 26.30 10.76 37.28
CA ALA A 126 27.67 10.54 37.75
C ALA A 126 27.80 10.89 39.24
#